data_AF-A0A4Q5T0B7-F1
#
_entry.id   AF-A0A4Q5T0B7-F1
#
_cell.length_a   1.000
_cell.length_b   1.000
_cell.length_c   1.000
_cell.angle_alpha   90.00
_cell.angle_beta   90.00
_cell.angle_gamma   90.00
#
_symmetry.space_group_name_H-M   'P 1'
#
loop_
_entity.id
_entity.type
_entity.pdbx_description
1 polymer ?
#
loop_
_entity_poly.entity_id
_entity_poly.type
_entity_poly.pdbx_seq_one_letter_code
_entity_poly.pdbx_strand_id
1 'polypeptide(L)' 'MTTPLADLDAHSTALEVVDGIDLTGRTVVVTGGASGIGIETARALASAGASVTIATRDL' A
#
# COMPACT_ATOMS: atom_id res chain seq x y z
N MET A 1 8.02 -3.40 15.25
CA MET A 1 7.06 -4.10 16.12
C MET A 1 5.79 -4.11 15.30
N THR A 2 5.41 -5.25 14.74
CA THR A 2 4.31 -5.34 13.77
C THR A 2 2.99 -4.84 14.37
N THR A 3 2.30 -3.92 13.70
CA THR A 3 0.95 -3.48 14.10
C THR A 3 -0.06 -4.63 13.92
N PRO A 4 -0.72 -5.12 14.99
CA PRO A 4 -1.76 -6.13 14.86
C PRO A 4 -2.95 -5.59 14.06
N LEU A 5 -3.51 -6.41 13.16
CA LEU A 5 -4.69 -6.01 12.37
C LEU A 5 -5.90 -5.60 13.23
N ALA A 6 -5.99 -6.12 14.46
CA ALA A 6 -7.04 -5.78 15.41
C ALA A 6 -6.95 -4.34 15.95
N ASP A 7 -5.80 -3.68 15.78
CA ASP A 7 -5.52 -2.33 16.28
C ASP A 7 -5.63 -1.26 15.19
N LEU A 8 -6.07 -1.62 13.97
CA LEU A 8 -6.25 -0.70 12.86
C LEU A 8 -7.63 -0.03 12.89
N ASP A 9 -7.67 1.27 12.58
CA ASP A 9 -8.90 2.08 12.51
C ASP A 9 -8.88 3.09 11.36
N ALA A 10 -9.85 3.99 11.32
CA ALA A 10 -9.99 4.99 10.26
C ALA A 10 -8.87 6.07 10.25
N HIS A 11 -8.05 6.14 11.31
CA HIS A 11 -6.93 7.07 11.42
C HIS A 11 -5.59 6.42 11.06
N SER A 12 -5.56 5.09 10.88
CA SER A 12 -4.36 4.37 10.50
C SER A 12 -3.85 4.78 9.12
N THR A 13 -2.54 4.88 8.99
CA THR A 13 -1.85 5.16 7.75
C THR A 13 -1.72 3.90 6.90
N ALA A 14 -1.53 4.06 5.58
CA ALA A 14 -1.29 2.94 4.69
C ALA A 14 -0.02 2.14 5.09
N LEU A 15 0.99 2.79 5.67
CA LEU A 15 2.20 2.14 6.15
C LEU A 15 1.95 1.28 7.39
N GLU A 16 1.14 1.74 8.33
CA GLU A 16 0.78 0.93 9.51
C GLU A 16 -0.02 -0.32 9.13
N VAL A 17 -0.86 -0.23 8.10
CA VAL A 17 -1.65 -1.36 7.58
C VAL A 17 -0.75 -2.47 7.00
N VAL A 18 0.37 -2.10 6.38
CA VAL A 18 1.29 -3.06 5.74
C VAL A 18 2.47 -3.45 6.62
N ASP A 19 2.59 -2.90 7.83
CA ASP A 19 3.70 -3.20 8.72
C ASP A 19 3.77 -4.70 9.02
N GLY A 20 4.97 -5.28 8.91
CA GLY A 20 5.21 -6.71 9.07
C GLY A 20 4.60 -7.64 8.00
N ILE A 21 3.97 -7.12 6.95
CA ILE A 21 3.48 -7.92 5.83
C ILE A 21 4.57 -8.04 4.77
N ASP A 22 4.89 -9.26 4.35
CA ASP A 22 5.79 -9.52 3.21
C ASP A 22 4.99 -9.80 1.93
N LEU A 23 5.12 -8.89 0.96
CA LEU A 23 4.51 -8.98 -0.36
C LEU A 23 5.53 -9.34 -1.45
N THR A 24 6.72 -9.81 -1.09
CA THR A 24 7.75 -10.23 -2.05
C THR A 24 7.19 -11.25 -3.04
N GLY A 25 7.44 -11.03 -4.33
CA GLY A 25 6.94 -11.88 -5.41
C GLY A 25 5.45 -11.70 -5.74
N ARG A 26 4.76 -10.74 -5.12
CA ARG A 26 3.40 -10.35 -5.48
C ARG A 26 3.40 -9.19 -6.47
N THR A 27 2.53 -9.28 -7.47
CA THR A 27 2.26 -8.21 -8.41
C THR A 27 0.92 -7.58 -8.08
N VAL A 28 0.88 -6.25 -7.94
CA VAL A 28 -0.32 -5.51 -7.57
C VAL A 28 -0.57 -4.38 -8.57
N VAL A 29 -1.83 -4.22 -9.00
CA VAL A 29 -2.27 -3.09 -9.82
C VAL A 29 -3.03 -2.11 -8.94
N VAL A 30 -2.57 -0.87 -8.87
CA VAL A 30 -3.26 0.21 -8.15
C VAL A 30 -3.90 1.15 -9.15
N THR A 31 -5.24 1.17 -9.20
CA THR A 31 -5.99 2.13 -10.01
C THR A 31 -6.06 3.48 -9.30
N GLY A 32 -5.97 4.57 -10.05
CA GLY A 32 -5.89 5.93 -9.47
C GLY A 32 -4.64 6.19 -8.64
N GLY A 33 -3.59 5.36 -8.78
CA GLY A 33 -2.40 5.35 -7.93
C GLY A 33 -1.46 6.57 -8.04
N ALA A 34 -1.79 7.56 -8.87
CA ALA A 34 -0.96 8.76 -9.05
C ALA A 34 -1.26 9.89 -8.06
N SER A 35 -2.33 9.81 -7.26
CA SER A 35 -2.72 10.89 -6.35
C SER A 35 -3.51 10.39 -5.13
N GLY A 36 -3.66 11.27 -4.13
CA GLY A 36 -4.51 11.06 -2.95
C GLY A 36 -4.24 9.74 -2.24
N ILE A 37 -5.30 8.97 -1.95
CA ILE A 37 -5.17 7.67 -1.29
C ILE A 37 -4.40 6.67 -2.17
N GLY A 38 -4.56 6.75 -3.49
CA GLY A 38 -3.92 5.82 -4.41
C GLY A 38 -2.39 5.84 -4.35
N ILE A 39 -1.78 7.02 -4.23
CA ILE A 39 -0.31 7.13 -4.17
C ILE A 39 0.24 6.60 -2.84
N GLU A 40 -0.45 6.85 -1.73
CA GLU A 40 -0.05 6.30 -0.42
C GLU A 40 -0.21 4.79 -0.38
N THR A 41 -1.30 4.25 -0.95
CA THR A 41 -1.49 2.80 -1.12
C THR A 41 -0.37 2.18 -1.96
N ALA A 42 -0.04 2.77 -3.11
CA ALA A 42 1.02 2.26 -3.98
C ALA A 42 2.38 2.25 -3.27
N ARG A 43 2.72 3.32 -2.54
CA ARG A 43 3.97 3.42 -1.76
C ARG A 43 4.04 2.38 -0.67
N ALA A 44 2.96 2.21 0.10
CA ALA A 44 2.91 1.23 1.19
C ALA A 44 3.10 -0.20 0.66
N LEU A 45 2.36 -0.59 -0.38
CA LEU A 45 2.48 -1.92 -0.98
C LEU A 45 3.89 -2.18 -1.55
N ALA A 46 4.48 -1.18 -2.21
CA ALA A 46 5.86 -1.28 -2.70
C ALA A 46 6.86 -1.40 -1.56
N SER A 47 6.66 -0.68 -0.44
CA SER A 47 7.53 -0.77 0.74
C SER A 47 7.48 -2.14 1.42
N ALA A 48 6.36 -2.85 1.30
CA ALA A 48 6.18 -4.23 1.74
C ALA A 48 6.72 -5.28 0.75
N GLY A 49 7.36 -4.86 -0.35
CA GLY A 49 8.04 -5.76 -1.30
C GLY A 49 7.22 -6.16 -2.53
N ALA A 50 6.02 -5.60 -2.73
CA ALA A 50 5.23 -5.86 -3.93
C ALA A 50 5.84 -5.19 -5.17
N SER A 51 5.68 -5.83 -6.33
CA SER A 51 5.85 -5.17 -7.63
C SER A 51 4.55 -4.44 -7.97
N VAL A 52 4.59 -3.10 -7.96
CA VAL A 52 3.39 -2.27 -8.09
C VAL A 52 3.32 -1.60 -9.46
N THR A 53 2.22 -1.86 -10.18
CA THR A 53 1.87 -1.16 -11.42
C THR A 53 0.78 -0.13 -11.12
N ILE A 54 1.03 1.13 -11.46
CA ILE A 54 0.05 2.21 -11.30
C ILE A 54 -0.75 2.36 -12.60
N ALA A 55 -2.08 2.26 -12.49
CA ALA A 55 -3.01 2.49 -13.58
C ALA A 55 -3.77 3.80 -13.33
N THR A 56 -3.45 4.84 -14.10
CA THR A 56 -4.06 6.17 -14.01
C THR A 56 -4.32 6.72 -15.41
N ARG A 57 -5.15 7.76 -15.50
CA ARG A 57 -5.41 8.47 -16.77
C ARG A 57 -4.34 9.52 -17.08
N ASP A 58 -3.78 10.15 -16.04
CA ASP A 58 -2.74 11.17 -16.09
C ASP A 58 -1.70 10.92 -14.99
N LEU A 59 -0.44 11.27 -15.28
CA LEU A 59 0.74 11.15 -14.41
C LEU A 59 1.24 12.51 -13.95
#